data_AF-A0A7S0AER1-F1
#
_entry.id   AF-A0A7S0AER1-F1
#
_cell.length_a   1.000
_cell.length_b   1.000
_cell.length_c   1.000
_cell.angle_alpha   90.00
_cell.angle_beta   90.00
_cell.angle_gamma   90.00
#
_symmetry.space_group_name_H-M   'P 1'
#
loop_
_entity.id
_entity.type
_entity.pdbx_description
1 polymer ?
#
loop_
_entity_poly.entity_id
_entity_poly.type
_entity_poly.pdbx_seq_one_letter_code
_entity_poly.pdbx_strand_id
1 'polypeptide(L)'
;ANFLDESHIESIAPDGYLTETGENLFWKLSSVHETLENGNEIIAGYLLGDQSHPFIDLDDEAIIQEILELLDDQYDGEASRFYVRGFVKNWSKDANVRGTLSTWGYDKPVDEGGPGYPSGAQNIYNSNKVWIAGEAFPIDGSNGWVDSGAFSGDEAARQIIEL
;
A
#
# COMPACT_ATOMS: atom_id res chain seq x y z
N ALA A 1 11.11 40.22 6.61
CA ALA A 1 11.83 39.80 5.39
C ALA A 1 10.88 38.89 4.62
N ASN A 2 10.70 39.19 3.34
CA ASN A 2 9.64 38.64 2.48
C ASN A 2 9.78 37.12 2.28
N PHE A 3 8.65 36.41 2.28
CA PHE A 3 8.55 35.07 1.69
C PHE A 3 7.33 35.01 0.76
N LEU A 4 7.66 35.01 -0.53
CA LEU A 4 7.07 34.33 -1.70
C LEU A 4 5.55 34.38 -1.97
N ASP A 5 5.26 35.08 -3.07
CA ASP A 5 4.22 34.96 -4.10
C ASP A 5 3.26 33.74 -4.04
N GLU A 6 1.97 34.03 -3.90
CA GLU A 6 0.83 33.11 -3.75
C GLU A 6 0.31 32.51 -5.08
N SER A 7 0.99 32.70 -6.21
CA SER A 7 0.42 32.33 -7.53
C SER A 7 0.63 30.88 -7.99
N HIS A 8 1.21 29.97 -7.20
CA HIS A 8 1.45 28.56 -7.58
C HIS A 8 1.15 27.53 -6.47
N ILE A 9 0.14 27.77 -5.63
CA ILE A 9 -0.29 26.81 -4.59
C ILE A 9 -1.56 26.08 -5.07
N GLU A 10 -1.39 24.93 -5.72
CA GLU A 10 -2.47 23.95 -5.81
C GLU A 10 -2.51 23.16 -4.48
N SER A 11 -3.49 23.51 -3.64
CA SER A 11 -3.95 22.84 -2.41
C SER A 11 -2.93 22.05 -1.58
N ILE A 12 -2.41 22.71 -0.55
CA ILE A 12 -1.79 22.06 0.62
C ILE A 12 -2.87 21.25 1.35
N ALA A 13 -2.78 19.93 1.37
CA ALA A 13 -3.49 19.11 2.36
C ALA A 13 -2.76 19.22 3.71
N PRO A 14 -3.46 19.26 4.86
CA PRO A 14 -2.86 19.76 6.10
C PRO A 14 -1.68 18.94 6.66
N ASP A 15 -1.56 17.64 6.34
CA ASP A 15 -0.71 16.71 7.12
C ASP A 15 0.08 15.66 6.27
N GLY A 16 0.39 15.89 4.98
CA GLY A 16 1.08 14.90 4.12
C GLY A 16 2.05 15.50 3.07
N TYR A 17 3.09 14.73 2.70
CA TYR A 17 4.16 15.13 1.78
C TYR A 17 4.02 14.52 0.38
N LEU A 18 3.76 15.35 -0.64
CA LEU A 18 3.59 14.92 -2.03
C LEU A 18 4.96 14.78 -2.76
N THR A 19 5.19 13.64 -3.43
CA THR A 19 6.15 13.57 -4.55
C THR A 19 5.52 14.14 -5.83
N GLU A 20 6.27 14.27 -6.94
CA GLU A 20 5.78 14.79 -8.24
C GLU A 20 4.54 14.04 -8.81
N THR A 21 4.21 12.87 -8.24
CA THR A 21 3.03 12.03 -8.55
C THR A 21 1.84 12.23 -7.61
N GLY A 22 1.96 13.00 -6.53
CA GLY A 22 0.87 13.32 -5.61
C GLY A 22 0.50 12.23 -4.59
N GLU A 23 1.30 11.17 -4.45
CA GLU A 23 1.07 10.14 -3.42
C GLU A 23 1.90 10.47 -2.17
N ASN A 24 1.25 10.60 -1.01
CA ASN A 24 1.91 10.97 0.23
C ASN A 24 2.85 9.86 0.70
N LEU A 25 4.15 10.12 0.70
CA LEU A 25 5.13 9.13 1.14
C LEU A 25 5.10 8.93 2.65
N PHE A 26 4.87 10.03 3.38
CA PHE A 26 4.80 10.07 4.83
C PHE A 26 3.66 10.98 5.30
N TRP A 27 3.01 10.60 6.40
CA TRP A 27 1.97 11.39 7.06
C TRP A 27 2.03 11.27 8.57
N LYS A 28 1.52 12.29 9.25
CA LYS A 28 1.34 12.27 10.71
C LYS A 28 0.14 11.38 11.04
N LEU A 29 0.38 10.19 11.59
CA LEU A 29 -0.70 9.26 11.94
C LEU A 29 -1.41 9.66 13.25
N SER A 30 -0.72 10.38 14.13
CA SER A 30 -1.26 10.81 15.43
C SER A 30 -2.43 11.80 15.31
N SER A 31 -2.66 12.47 14.17
CA SER A 31 -3.82 13.35 13.95
C SER A 31 -5.11 12.59 13.58
N VAL A 32 -5.01 11.36 13.07
CA VAL A 32 -6.17 10.52 12.72
C VAL A 32 -6.83 9.91 13.96
N HIS A 33 -6.05 9.70 15.02
CA HIS A 33 -6.55 9.31 16.34
C HIS A 33 -6.59 10.55 17.23
N GLU A 34 -7.61 11.39 17.05
CA GLU A 34 -7.95 12.47 17.98
C GLU A 34 -7.80 11.94 19.42
N THR A 35 -7.01 12.62 20.27
CA THR A 35 -6.81 12.36 21.72
C THR A 35 -5.64 11.48 22.17
N LEU A 36 -4.42 11.69 21.67
CA LEU A 36 -3.25 11.43 22.52
C LEU A 36 -2.69 12.73 23.11
N GLU A 37 -3.35 13.23 24.16
CA GLU A 37 -2.88 14.40 24.93
C GLU A 37 -1.46 14.21 25.53
N ASN A 38 -0.96 12.97 25.55
CA ASN A 38 0.37 12.57 26.03
C ASN A 38 1.11 11.64 25.05
N GLY A 39 0.69 11.58 23.79
CA GLY A 39 1.12 10.56 22.82
C GLY A 39 2.46 10.81 22.19
N ASN A 40 3.19 9.73 21.93
CA ASN A 40 4.30 9.79 20.98
C ASN A 40 3.75 10.20 19.60
N GLU A 41 4.43 11.13 18.94
CA GLU A 41 4.15 11.46 17.56
C GLU A 41 4.54 10.29 16.66
N ILE A 42 3.66 9.92 15.73
CA ILE A 42 3.88 8.81 14.81
C ILE A 42 3.89 9.37 13.39
N ILE A 43 5.02 9.19 12.73
CA ILE A 43 5.14 9.35 11.29
C ILE A 43 4.97 7.96 10.68
N ALA A 44 4.02 7.81 9.78
CA ALA A 44 3.83 6.60 9.00
C ALA A 44 4.18 6.89 7.55
N GLY A 45 4.66 5.89 6.82
CA GLY A 45 4.91 6.00 5.40
C GLY A 45 4.55 4.74 4.65
N TYR A 46 4.30 4.90 3.35
CA TYR A 46 3.97 3.80 2.46
C TYR A 46 4.66 3.99 1.11
N LEU A 47 5.48 3.00 0.76
CA LEU A 47 6.34 3.00 -0.41
C LEU A 47 5.88 1.89 -1.35
N LEU A 48 5.54 2.24 -2.59
CA LEU A 48 5.16 1.29 -3.64
C LEU A 48 5.95 1.53 -4.92
N GLY A 49 6.03 0.48 -5.75
CA GLY A 49 6.66 0.56 -7.07
C GLY A 49 8.10 1.07 -7.00
N ASP A 50 8.45 1.96 -7.91
CA ASP A 50 9.80 2.50 -8.04
C ASP A 50 10.31 3.20 -6.77
N GLN A 51 9.42 3.80 -5.98
CA GLN A 51 9.78 4.45 -4.71
C GLN A 51 10.30 3.44 -3.68
N SER A 52 9.85 2.19 -3.75
CA SER A 52 10.28 1.13 -2.83
C SER A 52 11.61 0.49 -3.23
N HIS A 53 12.03 0.58 -4.50
CA HIS A 53 13.20 -0.11 -5.03
C HIS A 53 14.51 0.14 -4.26
N PRO A 54 14.83 1.36 -3.80
CA PRO A 54 16.05 1.59 -3.02
C PRO A 54 16.11 0.80 -1.70
N PHE A 55 14.95 0.38 -1.19
CA PHE A 55 14.80 -0.23 0.13
C PHE A 55 14.63 -1.76 0.10
N ILE A 56 14.38 -2.36 -1.07
CA ILE A 56 13.97 -3.79 -1.16
C ILE A 56 14.99 -4.72 -0.52
N ASP A 57 16.28 -4.50 -0.77
CA ASP A 57 17.34 -5.40 -0.31
C ASP A 57 17.86 -5.05 1.09
N LEU A 58 17.54 -3.87 1.61
CA LEU A 58 17.97 -3.40 2.93
C LEU A 58 17.25 -4.13 4.08
N ASP A 59 17.92 -4.26 5.23
CA ASP A 59 17.28 -4.69 6.47
C ASP A 59 16.51 -3.54 7.12
N ASP A 60 15.70 -3.85 8.14
CA ASP A 60 14.79 -2.88 8.75
C ASP A 60 15.56 -1.70 9.36
N GLU A 61 16.72 -1.96 9.99
CA GLU A 61 17.58 -0.92 10.54
C GLU A 61 18.14 0.03 9.47
N ALA A 62 18.63 -0.51 8.35
CA ALA A 62 19.13 0.32 7.24
C ALA A 62 18.01 1.13 6.59
N ILE A 63 16.81 0.56 6.42
CA ILE A 63 15.64 1.28 5.89
C ILE A 63 15.27 2.44 6.82
N ILE A 64 15.23 2.21 8.13
CA ILE A 64 14.94 3.26 9.10
C ILE A 64 15.97 4.39 9.01
N GLN A 65 17.26 4.05 8.92
CA GLN A 65 18.33 5.04 8.82
C GLN A 65 18.19 5.91 7.57
N GLU A 66 17.98 5.29 6.40
CA GLU A 66 17.77 6.00 5.13
C GLU A 66 16.54 6.92 5.20
N ILE A 67 15.43 6.46 5.80
CA ILE A 67 14.24 7.29 6.01
C ILE A 67 14.53 8.45 6.95
N LEU A 68 15.26 8.23 8.05
CA LEU A 68 15.62 9.30 8.98
C LEU A 68 16.51 10.35 8.32
N GLU A 69 17.45 9.95 7.48
CA GLU A 69 18.29 10.88 6.71
C GLU A 69 17.46 11.71 5.73
N LEU A 70 16.54 11.09 4.99
CA LEU A 70 15.62 11.79 4.10
C LEU A 70 14.73 12.80 4.85
N LEU A 71 14.28 12.44 6.06
CA LEU A 71 13.50 13.34 6.90
C LEU A 71 14.40 14.44 7.49
N ASP A 72 15.59 14.12 7.96
CA ASP A 72 16.53 15.10 8.52
C ASP A 72 16.92 16.18 7.50
N ASP A 73 17.12 15.81 6.23
CA ASP A 73 17.36 16.76 5.14
C ASP A 73 16.19 17.75 4.96
N GLN A 74 14.97 17.35 5.35
CA GLN A 74 13.77 18.18 5.26
C GLN A 74 13.46 18.97 6.53
N TYR A 75 13.85 18.44 7.70
CA TYR A 75 13.54 19.02 9.02
C TYR A 75 14.80 19.50 9.75
N ASP A 76 15.83 19.88 9.02
CA ASP A 76 17.08 20.44 9.55
C ASP A 76 17.71 19.56 10.65
N GLY A 77 17.65 18.24 10.50
CA GLY A 77 18.21 17.26 11.45
C GLY A 77 17.34 16.96 12.67
N GLU A 78 16.10 17.45 12.73
CA GLU A 78 15.24 17.24 13.91
C GLU A 78 14.56 15.86 13.91
N ALA A 79 14.49 15.14 12.79
CA ALA A 79 13.78 13.85 12.73
C ALA A 79 14.53 12.76 13.50
N SER A 80 15.82 12.56 13.24
CA SER A 80 16.66 11.59 13.96
C SER A 80 16.82 11.95 15.44
N ARG A 81 16.83 13.25 15.77
CA ARG A 81 16.93 13.75 17.14
C ARG A 81 15.77 13.30 18.04
N PHE A 82 14.56 13.23 17.49
CA PHE A 82 13.36 12.83 18.22
C PHE A 82 12.91 11.39 17.93
N TYR A 83 13.65 10.66 17.11
CA TYR A 83 13.36 9.27 16.82
C TYR A 83 13.54 8.40 18.08
N VAL A 84 12.48 7.69 18.45
CA VAL A 84 12.48 6.77 19.60
C VAL A 84 12.55 5.32 19.15
N ARG A 85 11.71 4.95 18.17
CA ARG A 85 11.60 3.61 17.62
C ARG A 85 10.81 3.64 16.31
N GLY A 86 10.99 2.58 15.52
CA GLY A 86 10.35 2.39 14.23
C GLY A 86 10.12 0.91 13.97
N PHE A 87 9.31 0.64 12.96
CA PHE A 87 9.06 -0.71 12.47
C PHE A 87 8.89 -0.64 10.96
N VAL A 88 9.49 -1.60 10.26
CA VAL A 88 9.39 -1.72 8.81
C VAL A 88 8.66 -3.02 8.48
N LYS A 89 7.73 -2.95 7.54
CA LYS A 89 7.15 -4.14 6.92
C LYS A 89 7.48 -4.17 5.45
N ASN A 90 8.55 -4.87 5.13
CA ASN A 90 8.90 -5.18 3.75
C ASN A 90 8.12 -6.42 3.28
N TRP A 91 6.96 -6.21 2.66
CA TRP A 91 6.11 -7.28 2.15
C TRP A 91 6.77 -8.10 1.01
N SER A 92 7.73 -7.53 0.29
CA SER A 92 8.46 -8.23 -0.77
C SER A 92 9.37 -9.36 -0.23
N LYS A 93 9.86 -9.20 1.01
CA LYS A 93 10.67 -10.21 1.71
C LYS A 93 9.83 -11.28 2.42
N ASP A 94 8.51 -11.11 2.49
CA ASP A 94 7.63 -12.09 3.13
C ASP A 94 7.43 -13.30 2.20
N ALA A 95 7.89 -14.49 2.62
CA ALA A 95 7.86 -15.68 1.78
C ALA A 95 6.45 -16.11 1.35
N ASN A 96 5.42 -15.74 2.13
CA ASN A 96 4.03 -16.11 1.90
C ASN A 96 3.24 -15.04 1.13
N VAL A 97 3.65 -13.78 1.20
CA VAL A 97 2.93 -12.67 0.56
C VAL A 97 3.65 -12.15 -0.68
N ARG A 98 4.99 -11.98 -0.61
CA ARG A 98 5.89 -11.61 -1.73
C ARG A 98 5.55 -10.31 -2.45
N GLY A 99 4.74 -9.45 -1.84
CA GLY A 99 4.23 -8.21 -2.43
C GLY A 99 3.15 -7.61 -1.54
N THR A 100 2.75 -6.37 -1.82
CA THR A 100 1.73 -5.66 -1.03
C THR A 100 0.33 -5.99 -1.51
N LEU A 101 0.12 -5.91 -2.81
CA LEU A 101 -1.15 -6.08 -3.47
C LEU A 101 -0.92 -6.47 -4.94
N SER A 102 -1.86 -7.18 -5.54
CA SER A 102 -1.86 -7.37 -6.99
C SER A 102 -2.17 -6.03 -7.66
N THR A 103 -1.36 -5.65 -8.66
CA THR A 103 -1.64 -4.50 -9.53
C THR A 103 -1.98 -5.03 -10.91
N TRP A 104 -2.69 -4.21 -11.71
CA TRP A 104 -2.98 -4.51 -13.11
C TRP A 104 -1.73 -4.58 -14.03
N GLY A 105 -0.53 -4.47 -13.46
CA GLY A 105 0.76 -4.46 -14.17
C GLY A 105 1.35 -5.84 -14.47
N TYR A 106 0.75 -6.93 -13.99
CA TYR A 106 1.09 -8.27 -14.47
C TYR A 106 0.26 -8.58 -15.73
N ASP A 107 0.92 -9.15 -16.75
CA ASP A 107 0.23 -9.77 -17.89
C ASP A 107 -0.82 -10.71 -17.31
N LYS A 108 -2.08 -10.30 -17.46
CA LYS A 108 -3.24 -10.94 -16.84
C LYS A 108 -3.21 -12.43 -17.19
N PRO A 109 -3.68 -13.33 -16.30
CA PRO A 109 -4.21 -14.60 -16.76
C PRO A 109 -5.44 -14.26 -17.62
N VAL A 110 -5.20 -13.96 -18.89
CA VAL A 110 -6.23 -13.92 -19.91
C VAL A 110 -6.71 -15.34 -20.03
N ASP A 111 -7.96 -15.59 -19.67
CA ASP A 111 -8.66 -16.73 -20.23
C ASP A 111 -8.52 -16.63 -21.75
N GLU A 112 -8.07 -17.73 -22.37
CA GLU A 112 -8.01 -17.89 -23.81
C GLU A 112 -9.43 -17.75 -24.40
N GLY A 113 -9.90 -16.52 -24.66
CA GLY A 113 -11.28 -16.35 -25.16
C GLY A 113 -11.83 -14.95 -25.47
N GLY A 114 -11.25 -13.84 -25.00
CA GLY A 114 -11.72 -12.47 -25.35
C GLY A 114 -11.66 -11.46 -24.20
N PRO A 115 -12.05 -10.19 -24.42
CA PRO A 115 -11.92 -9.11 -23.44
C PRO A 115 -13.03 -9.21 -22.38
N GLY A 116 -12.90 -10.20 -21.51
CA GLY A 116 -13.77 -10.43 -20.37
C GLY A 116 -12.90 -10.94 -19.23
N TYR A 117 -12.83 -10.15 -18.17
CA TYR A 117 -12.05 -10.46 -16.97
C TYR A 117 -12.72 -11.62 -16.23
N PRO A 118 -11.97 -12.61 -15.70
CA PRO A 118 -12.53 -13.50 -14.70
C PRO A 118 -12.91 -12.66 -13.48
N SER A 119 -14.20 -12.32 -13.37
CA SER A 119 -14.74 -11.61 -12.20
C SER A 119 -15.02 -12.62 -11.10
N GLY A 120 -14.41 -12.43 -9.93
CA GLY A 120 -14.67 -13.28 -8.77
C GLY A 120 -13.98 -14.64 -8.79
N ALA A 121 -14.45 -15.51 -7.89
CA ALA A 121 -13.86 -16.81 -7.65
C ALA A 121 -13.79 -17.70 -8.91
N GLN A 122 -12.68 -18.40 -9.05
CA GLN A 122 -12.41 -19.27 -10.20
C GLN A 122 -12.49 -20.74 -9.82
N ASN A 123 -13.38 -21.49 -10.46
CA ASN A 123 -13.46 -22.94 -10.35
C ASN A 123 -12.47 -23.58 -11.32
N ILE A 124 -11.33 -24.04 -10.80
CA ILE A 124 -10.24 -24.52 -11.65
C ILE A 124 -10.68 -25.79 -12.40
N TYR A 125 -10.42 -25.80 -13.71
CA TYR A 125 -10.71 -26.91 -14.62
C TYR A 125 -12.19 -27.30 -14.69
N ASN A 126 -13.11 -26.41 -14.29
CA ASN A 126 -14.54 -26.73 -14.17
C ASN A 126 -14.79 -28.03 -13.39
N SER A 127 -13.92 -28.31 -12.41
CA SER A 127 -13.85 -29.61 -11.76
C SER A 127 -14.80 -29.75 -10.58
N ASN A 128 -15.37 -28.63 -10.10
CA ASN A 128 -16.20 -28.56 -8.89
C ASN A 128 -15.47 -29.13 -7.66
N LYS A 129 -14.14 -28.95 -7.60
CA LYS A 129 -13.28 -29.46 -6.52
C LYS A 129 -12.35 -28.40 -5.95
N VAL A 130 -11.97 -27.42 -6.76
CA VAL A 130 -10.99 -26.40 -6.37
C VAL A 130 -11.49 -25.04 -6.83
N TRP A 131 -11.57 -24.12 -5.89
CA TRP A 131 -11.87 -22.71 -6.13
C TRP A 131 -10.68 -21.87 -5.72
N ILE A 132 -10.40 -20.83 -6.50
CA ILE A 132 -9.44 -19.78 -6.15
C ILE A 132 -10.22 -18.50 -5.88
N ALA A 133 -9.89 -17.84 -4.78
CA ALA A 133 -10.38 -16.54 -4.40
C ALA A 133 -9.23 -15.70 -3.83
N GLY A 134 -9.44 -14.41 -3.67
CA GLY A 134 -8.45 -13.46 -3.16
C GLY A 134 -8.55 -12.11 -3.85
N GLU A 135 -7.81 -11.12 -3.38
CA GLU A 135 -7.85 -9.75 -3.91
C GLU A 135 -7.50 -9.67 -5.41
N ALA A 136 -6.71 -10.62 -5.90
CA ALA A 136 -6.37 -10.78 -7.31
C ALA A 136 -7.53 -11.29 -8.19
N PHE A 137 -8.66 -11.68 -7.60
CA PHE A 137 -9.86 -12.20 -8.28
C PHE A 137 -11.09 -11.34 -7.95
N PRO A 138 -11.08 -10.04 -8.28
CA PRO A 138 -12.13 -9.12 -7.83
C PRO A 138 -13.47 -9.36 -8.53
N ILE A 139 -14.57 -9.15 -7.82
CA ILE A 139 -15.93 -9.32 -8.37
C ILE A 139 -16.39 -8.08 -9.14
N ASP A 140 -15.95 -6.89 -8.72
CA ASP A 140 -16.38 -5.59 -9.23
C ASP A 140 -15.31 -4.87 -10.07
N GLY A 141 -14.20 -5.57 -10.37
CA GLY A 141 -13.13 -5.06 -11.21
C GLY A 141 -12.13 -4.15 -10.50
N SER A 142 -12.11 -4.11 -9.16
CA SER A 142 -11.05 -3.46 -8.38
C SER A 142 -10.25 -4.49 -7.58
N ASN A 143 -8.95 -4.63 -7.84
CA ASN A 143 -8.05 -5.52 -7.09
C ASN A 143 -7.20 -4.74 -6.07
N GLY A 144 -6.43 -5.46 -5.26
CA GLY A 144 -5.50 -4.88 -4.30
C GLY A 144 -6.13 -4.38 -2.99
N TRP A 145 -7.41 -4.67 -2.80
CA TRP A 145 -8.16 -4.28 -1.61
C TRP A 145 -8.66 -5.49 -0.82
N VAL A 146 -8.86 -5.28 0.48
CA VAL A 146 -9.30 -6.32 1.41
C VAL A 146 -10.72 -6.78 1.12
N ASP A 147 -11.60 -5.85 0.75
CA ASP A 147 -12.97 -6.13 0.36
C ASP A 147 -13.05 -6.99 -0.91
N SER A 148 -12.21 -6.75 -1.91
CA SER A 148 -12.08 -7.62 -3.10
C SER A 148 -11.74 -9.07 -2.71
N GLY A 149 -10.83 -9.24 -1.74
CA GLY A 149 -10.50 -10.55 -1.19
C GLY A 149 -11.68 -11.19 -0.44
N ALA A 150 -12.40 -10.41 0.36
CA ALA A 150 -13.57 -10.89 1.11
C ALA A 150 -14.72 -11.30 0.18
N PHE A 151 -15.05 -10.46 -0.80
CA PHE A 151 -16.15 -10.69 -1.73
C PHE A 151 -15.88 -11.90 -2.62
N SER A 152 -14.67 -12.03 -3.17
CA SER A 152 -14.30 -13.24 -3.95
C SER A 152 -14.35 -14.51 -3.10
N GLY A 153 -14.03 -14.44 -1.81
CA GLY A 153 -14.21 -15.56 -0.87
C GLY A 153 -15.67 -15.94 -0.65
N ASP A 154 -16.55 -14.96 -0.46
CA ASP A 154 -18.00 -15.18 -0.32
C ASP A 154 -18.60 -15.83 -1.58
N GLU A 155 -18.21 -15.36 -2.75
CA GLU A 155 -18.64 -15.93 -4.02
C GLU A 155 -18.14 -17.37 -4.22
N ALA A 156 -16.90 -17.67 -3.85
CA ALA A 156 -16.39 -19.05 -3.86
C ALA A 156 -17.25 -19.96 -2.96
N ALA A 157 -17.57 -19.50 -1.75
CA ALA A 157 -18.40 -20.26 -0.82
C ALA A 157 -19.81 -20.48 -1.38
N ARG A 158 -20.43 -19.45 -1.99
CA ARG A 158 -21.74 -19.56 -2.64
C ARG A 158 -21.73 -20.60 -3.75
N GLN A 159 -20.74 -20.57 -4.64
CA GLN A 159 -20.58 -21.54 -5.72
C GLN A 159 -20.41 -22.97 -5.21
N ILE A 160 -19.68 -23.16 -4.09
CA ILE A 160 -19.49 -24.48 -3.46
C ILE A 160 -20.80 -25.03 -2.89
N ILE A 161 -21.63 -24.18 -2.29
CA ILE A 161 -22.91 -24.57 -1.68
C ILE A 161 -23.96 -24.93 -2.74
N GLU A 162 -23.89 -24.30 -3.91
CA GLU A 162 -24.85 -24.49 -5.01
C GLU A 162 -24.58 -25.73 -5.91
N LEU A 163 -23.53 -26.51 -5.61
CA LEU A 163 -23.23 -27.78 -6.29
C LEU A 163 -24.21 -28.90 -5.96
#